data_AF-A0A259GW03-F1
#
_entry.id   AF-A0A259GW03-F1
#
_cell.length_a   1.000
_cell.length_b   1.000
_cell.length_c   1.000
_cell.angle_alpha   90.00
_cell.angle_beta   90.00
_cell.angle_gamma   90.00
#
_symmetry.space_group_name_H-M   'P 1'
#
loop_
_entity.id
_entity.type
_entity.pdbx_description
1 polymer ?
#
loop_
_entity_poly.entity_id
_entity_poly.type
_entity_poly.pdbx_seq_one_letter_code
_entity_poly.pdbx_strand_id
1 'polypeptide(L)' 'MVDQTSYLAQYLPILIFLGIALALSSAFVFLPMGVARLTGAHNPNAEKLSEYECGFPAFEDPRSQFDVR' A
#
# COMPACT_ATOMS: atom_id res chain seq x y z
N MET A 1 43.94 9.14 -8.38
CA MET A 1 42.62 9.50 -8.94
C MET A 1 41.67 8.39 -8.49
N VAL A 2 40.70 8.69 -7.63
CA VAL A 2 39.74 7.69 -7.14
C VAL A 2 38.79 7.35 -8.29
N ASP A 3 38.68 6.07 -8.64
CA ASP A 3 37.72 5.62 -9.64
C ASP A 3 36.30 5.64 -9.07
N GLN A 4 35.58 6.73 -9.37
CA GLN A 4 34.19 6.92 -8.95
C GLN A 4 33.24 5.90 -9.59
N THR A 5 33.63 5.35 -10.75
CA THR A 5 32.80 4.40 -11.52
C THR A 5 32.60 3.10 -10.76
N SER A 6 33.66 2.56 -10.15
CA SER A 6 33.60 1.36 -9.32
C SER A 6 32.72 1.53 -8.08
N TYR A 7 32.70 2.72 -7.48
CA TYR A 7 31.83 3.02 -6.35
C TYR A 7 30.35 3.11 -6.77
N LEU A 8 30.07 3.84 -7.86
CA LEU A 8 28.70 4.03 -8.35
C LEU A 8 28.07 2.74 -8.90
N ALA A 9 28.87 1.83 -9.46
CA ALA A 9 28.40 0.53 -9.94
C ALA A 9 27.73 -0.32 -8.84
N GLN A 10 28.06 -0.10 -7.56
CA GLN A 10 27.49 -0.84 -6.42
C GLN A 10 26.03 -0.46 -6.15
N TYR A 11 25.55 0.68 -6.65
CA TYR A 11 24.15 1.07 -6.51
C TYR A 11 23.22 0.39 -7.52
N LEU A 12 23.76 -0.09 -8.65
CA LEU A 12 22.96 -0.76 -9.68
C LEU A 12 22.24 -2.02 -9.13
N PRO A 13 22.91 -2.94 -8.41
CA PRO A 13 22.23 -4.06 -7.74
C PRO A 13 21.12 -3.62 -6.78
N ILE A 14 21.31 -2.52 -6.05
CA ILE A 14 20.31 -1.97 -5.10
C ILE A 14 19.09 -1.47 -5.88
N LEU A 15 19.30 -0.73 -6.97
CA LEU A 15 18.21 -0.24 -7.81
C LEU A 15 17.43 -1.37 -8.48
N ILE A 16 18.13 -2.42 -8.94
CA ILE A 16 17.48 -3.63 -9.49
C ILE A 16 16.62 -4.30 -8.41
N PHE A 17 17.17 -4.48 -7.20
CA PHE A 17 16.41 -5.04 -6.09
C PHE A 17 15.17 -4.22 -5.78
N LEU A 18 15.28 -2.89 -5.69
CA LEU A 18 14.14 -2.00 -5.48
C LEU A 18 13.11 -2.10 -6.61
N GLY A 19 13.56 -2.17 -7.86
CA GLY A 19 12.69 -2.35 -9.02
C GLY A 19 11.90 -3.65 -8.95
N ILE A 20 12.56 -4.76 -8.60
CA ILE A 20 11.91 -6.07 -8.41
C ILE A 20 10.93 -6.01 -7.24
N ALA A 21 11.32 -5.42 -6.11
CA ALA A 21 10.48 -5.30 -4.92
C ALA A 21 9.20 -4.50 -5.22
N LEU A 22 9.32 -3.36 -5.91
CA LEU A 22 8.19 -2.54 -6.33
C LEU A 22 7.29 -3.27 -7.33
N ALA A 23 7.87 -3.98 -8.29
CA ALA A 23 7.12 -4.75 -9.29
C ALA A 23 6.30 -5.87 -8.61
N LEU A 24 6.92 -6.64 -7.71
CA LEU A 24 6.23 -7.70 -6.97
C LEU A 24 5.17 -7.14 -6.02
N SER A 25 5.47 -6.08 -5.27
CA SER A 25 4.50 -5.41 -4.39
C SER A 25 3.28 -4.92 -5.18
N SER A 26 3.52 -4.25 -6.31
CA SER A 26 2.45 -3.79 -7.20
C SER A 26 1.64 -4.96 -7.74
N ALA A 27 2.29 -6.03 -8.20
CA ALA A 27 1.60 -7.23 -8.68
C ALA A 27 0.69 -7.83 -7.61
N PHE A 28 1.16 -7.95 -6.36
CA PHE A 28 0.36 -8.50 -5.27
C PHE A 28 -0.78 -7.60 -4.81
N VAL A 29 -0.74 -6.30 -5.06
CA VAL A 29 -1.87 -5.41 -4.82
C VAL A 29 -2.87 -5.46 -6.00
N PHE A 30 -2.37 -5.25 -7.22
CA PHE A 30 -3.24 -5.01 -8.37
C PHE A 30 -3.81 -6.28 -9.00
N LEU A 31 -3.09 -7.42 -8.98
CA LEU A 31 -3.61 -8.68 -9.52
C LEU A 31 -4.88 -9.16 -8.78
N PRO A 32 -4.90 -9.32 -7.43
CA PRO A 32 -6.12 -9.76 -6.74
C PRO A 32 -7.24 -8.73 -6.85
N MET A 33 -6.92 -7.44 -6.89
CA MET A 33 -7.90 -6.38 -7.17
C MET A 33 -8.55 -6.53 -8.56
N GLY A 34 -7.76 -6.92 -9.57
CA GLY A 34 -8.25 -7.23 -10.91
C GLY A 34 -9.12 -8.48 -10.92
N VAL A 35 -8.63 -9.57 -10.32
CA VAL A 35 -9.38 -10.83 -10.19
C VAL A 35 -10.72 -10.61 -9.49
N ALA A 36 -10.75 -9.88 -8.38
CA ALA A 36 -11.98 -9.60 -7.64
C ALA A 36 -13.04 -8.86 -8.48
N ARG A 37 -12.61 -7.97 -9.38
CA ARG A 37 -13.52 -7.28 -10.31
C ARG A 37 -14.06 -8.21 -11.39
N LEU A 38 -13.24 -9.14 -11.87
CA LEU A 38 -13.65 -10.11 -12.89
C LEU A 38 -14.56 -11.21 -12.35
N THR A 39 -14.39 -11.63 -11.09
CA THR A 39 -15.19 -12.70 -10.47
C THR A 39 -16.46 -12.21 -9.77
N GLY A 40 -16.67 -10.89 -9.68
CA GLY A 40 -17.79 -10.30 -8.93
C GLY A 40 -17.59 -10.27 -7.41
N ALA A 41 -16.43 -10.70 -6.90
CA ALA A 41 -16.08 -10.55 -5.49
C ALA A 41 -15.94 -9.07 -5.08
N HIS A 42 -15.62 -8.19 -6.03
CA HIS A 42 -15.65 -6.74 -5.85
C HIS A 42 -17.09 -6.23 -5.87
N ASN A 43 -17.73 -6.25 -4.72
CA ASN A 43 -19.11 -5.78 -4.52
C ASN A 43 -19.16 -4.67 -3.44
N PRO A 44 -18.73 -3.44 -3.78
CA PRO A 44 -18.80 -2.29 -2.87
C PRO A 44 -20.25 -1.81 -2.73
N ASN A 45 -20.64 -1.49 -1.50
CA ASN A 45 -21.92 -0.85 -1.19
C ASN A 45 -21.71 0.17 -0.06
N ALA A 46 -22.71 1.01 0.21
CA ALA A 46 -22.58 2.08 1.20
C ALA A 46 -22.19 1.56 2.60
N GLU A 47 -22.77 0.43 3.04
CA GLU A 47 -22.48 -0.17 4.35
C GLU A 47 -21.07 -0.77 4.46
N LYS A 48 -20.49 -1.32 3.39
CA LYS A 48 -19.10 -1.82 3.37
C LYS A 48 -18.07 -0.70 3.30
N LEU A 49 -18.48 0.47 2.84
CA LEU A 49 -17.63 1.64 2.68
C LEU A 49 -17.76 2.64 3.83
N SER A 50 -18.73 2.46 4.73
CA SER A 50 -18.85 3.26 5.95
C SER A 50 -17.78 2.87 6.97
N GLU A 51 -17.47 3.81 7.86
CA GLU A 51 -16.59 3.58 8.99
C GLU A 51 -17.08 2.41 9.85
N TYR A 52 -16.14 1.60 10.34
CA TYR A 52 -16.47 0.51 11.23
C TYR A 52 -16.59 1.02 12.67
N GLU A 53 -17.82 1.03 13.19
CA GLU A 53 -18.10 1.38 14.59
C GLU A 53 -19.19 0.43 15.14
N CYS A 54 -18.86 -0.86 15.26
CA CYS A 54 -19.76 -1.89 15.81
C CYS A 54 -21.16 -1.97 15.15
N GLY A 55 -21.30 -1.53 13.90
CA GLY A 55 -22.58 -1.51 13.17
C GLY A 55 -23.41 -0.24 13.36
N PHE A 56 -22.83 0.81 13.95
CA PHE A 56 -23.46 2.12 14.11
C PHE A 56 -22.71 3.19 13.30
N PRO A 57 -23.36 4.34 13.03
CA PRO A 57 -22.65 5.51 12.53
C PRO A 57 -21.60 5.99 13.54
N ALA A 58 -20.49 6.56 13.07
CA ALA A 58 -19.47 7.14 13.94
C ALA A 58 -20.09 8.14 14.94
N PHE A 59 -19.92 7.87 16.24
CA PHE A 59 -20.58 8.61 17.32
C PHE A 59 -19.81 9.83 17.80
N GLU A 60 -18.48 9.84 17.65
CA GLU A 60 -17.59 10.86 18.19
C GLU A 60 -16.97 11.72 17.08
N ASP A 61 -16.72 13.00 17.37
CA ASP A 61 -15.89 13.83 16.49
C ASP A 61 -14.49 13.19 16.41
N PRO A 62 -13.94 12.91 15.21
CA PRO A 62 -12.61 12.33 15.07
C PRO A 62 -11.49 13.20 15.66
N ARG A 63 -11.79 14.42 16.12
CA ARG A 63 -10.86 15.34 16.80
C ARG A 63 -10.70 15.02 18.30
N SER A 64 -10.29 13.79 18.61
CA SER A 64 -9.79 13.47 19.95
C SER A 64 -8.35 13.97 20.14
N GLN A 65 -7.99 14.34 21.37
CA GLN A 65 -6.61 14.69 21.69
C GLN A 65 -5.77 13.41 21.71
N PHE A 66 -4.77 13.32 20.84
CA PHE A 66 -3.80 12.23 20.89
C PHE A 66 -2.88 12.45 22.10
N ASP A 67 -2.89 11.53 23.07
CA ASP A 67 -1.95 11.59 24.19
C ASP A 67 -0.53 11.31 23.68
N VAL A 68 0.42 12.19 24.01
CA VAL A 68 1.82 12.16 23.53
C VAL A 68 2.80 11.67 24.58
N ARG A 69 2.30 11.18 25.72
CA ARG A 69 3.10 10.60 26.80
C ARG A 69 3.69 9.24 26.46
#